data_AF-A0A4R4QHR3-F1
#
_entry.id   AF-A0A4R4QHR3-F1
#
_cell.length_a   1.000
_cell.length_b   1.000
_cell.length_c   1.000
_cell.angle_alpha   90.00
_cell.angle_beta   90.00
_cell.angle_gamma   90.00
#
_symmetry.space_group_name_H-M   'P 1'
#
loop_
_entity.id
_entity.type
_entity.pdbx_description
1 polymer ?
#
loop_
_entity_poly.entity_id
_entity_poly.type
_entity_poly.pdbx_seq_one_letter_code
_entity_poly.pdbx_strand_id
1 'polypeptide(L)'
;MENFQCPSCGRQFTPAARCPHCAADQPRWREHLAEVERSIAELKARDAAIAAEQRQIAAKMQAALFQRDILAHAGEERIKQAARPRRVLRRKPGRRPPTAATGAPPRVPRQGPAAPGPADA
;
A
#
# COMPACT_ATOMS: atom_id res chain seq x y z
N MET A 1 -1.98 39.36 -16.87
CA MET A 1 -3.26 39.36 -17.61
C MET A 1 -3.02 40.03 -18.92
N GLU A 2 -3.28 39.35 -20.04
CA GLU A 2 -3.24 40.00 -21.36
C GLU A 2 -4.41 40.98 -21.48
N ASN A 3 -4.17 42.16 -22.05
CA ASN A 3 -5.22 43.12 -22.36
C ASN A 3 -5.71 42.91 -23.78
N PHE A 4 -7.02 42.97 -24.00
CA PHE A 4 -7.63 42.88 -25.32
C PHE A 4 -7.83 44.28 -25.88
N GLN A 5 -7.58 44.45 -27.18
CA GLN A 5 -7.92 45.67 -27.89
C GLN A 5 -9.20 45.46 -28.70
N CYS A 6 -10.19 46.35 -28.52
CA CYS A 6 -11.45 46.22 -29.24
C CYS A 6 -11.27 46.63 -30.71
N PRO A 7 -11.67 45.79 -31.69
CA PRO A 7 -11.58 46.13 -33.11
C PRO A 7 -12.55 47.26 -33.50
N SER A 8 -13.64 47.46 -32.76
CA SER A 8 -14.65 48.47 -33.07
C SER A 8 -14.35 49.86 -32.48
N CYS A 9 -13.80 49.94 -31.26
CA CYS A 9 -13.54 51.22 -30.59
C CYS A 9 -12.08 51.49 -30.24
N GLY A 10 -11.17 50.54 -30.52
CA GLY A 10 -9.72 50.67 -30.32
C GLY A 10 -9.24 50.67 -28.87
N ARG A 11 -10.14 50.71 -27.89
CA ARG A 11 -9.78 50.74 -26.45
C ARG A 11 -9.28 49.38 -25.97
N GLN A 12 -8.33 49.43 -25.03
CA GLN A 12 -7.84 48.25 -24.32
C GLN A 12 -8.73 47.98 -23.10
N PHE A 13 -9.03 46.71 -22.85
CA PHE A 13 -9.84 46.27 -21.72
C PHE A 13 -9.44 44.84 -21.32
N THR A 14 -9.89 44.39 -20.15
CA THR A 14 -9.67 43.01 -19.71
C THR A 14 -10.37 42.01 -20.64
N PRO A 15 -9.85 40.79 -20.82
CA PRO A 15 -10.47 39.79 -21.67
C PRO A 15 -11.94 39.57 -21.32
N ALA A 16 -12.83 39.82 -22.27
CA ALA A 16 -14.27 39.67 -22.11
C ALA A 16 -14.94 39.36 -23.46
N ALA A 17 -16.09 38.69 -23.41
CA ALA A 17 -16.87 38.33 -24.60
C ALA A 17 -17.35 39.54 -25.40
N ARG A 18 -17.57 40.68 -24.72
CA ARG A 18 -18.02 41.94 -25.31
C ARG A 18 -17.17 43.10 -24.79
N CYS A 19 -16.98 44.11 -25.63
CA CYS A 19 -16.32 45.33 -25.20
C CYS A 19 -17.19 46.07 -24.16
N PRO A 20 -16.65 46.45 -22.99
CA PRO A 20 -17.41 47.19 -21.97
C PRO A 20 -17.74 48.62 -22.40
N HIS A 21 -17.10 49.15 -23.45
CA HIS A 21 -17.29 50.53 -23.89
C HIS A 21 -18.25 50.68 -25.07
N CYS A 22 -18.27 49.73 -26.00
CA CYS A 22 -19.10 49.80 -27.21
C CYS A 22 -19.97 48.56 -27.45
N ALA A 23 -19.97 47.60 -26.53
CA ALA A 23 -20.74 46.35 -26.57
C ALA A 23 -20.48 45.42 -27.77
N ALA A 24 -19.49 45.72 -28.63
CA ALA A 24 -19.11 44.86 -29.75
C ALA A 24 -18.64 43.48 -29.25
N ASP A 25 -19.10 42.42 -29.93
CA ASP A 25 -18.67 41.04 -29.67
C ASP A 25 -17.19 40.85 -30.04
N GLN A 26 -16.47 40.06 -29.24
CA GLN A 26 -15.04 39.86 -29.36
C GLN A 26 -14.73 38.43 -29.82
N PRO A 27 -14.35 38.19 -31.08
CA PRO A 27 -14.08 36.84 -31.58
C PRO A 27 -12.86 36.20 -30.89
N ARG A 28 -11.80 36.98 -30.65
CA ARG A 28 -10.56 36.54 -29.97
C ARG A 28 -10.81 35.97 -28.56
N TRP A 29 -11.91 36.36 -27.90
CA TRP A 29 -12.29 35.83 -26.59
C TRP A 29 -12.58 34.32 -26.64
N ARG A 30 -13.27 33.86 -27.67
CA ARG A 30 -13.61 32.43 -27.81
C ARG A 30 -12.37 31.58 -28.02
N GLU A 31 -11.44 32.07 -28.82
CA GLU A 31 -10.16 31.39 -29.08
C GLU A 31 -9.32 31.29 -27.81
N HIS A 32 -9.22 32.38 -27.05
CA HIS A 32 -8.51 32.40 -25.79
C HIS A 32 -9.15 31.46 -24.75
N LEU A 33 -10.48 31.43 -24.66
CA LEU A 33 -11.18 30.45 -23.81
C LEU A 33 -10.84 29.01 -24.22
N ALA A 34 -10.87 28.69 -25.51
CA ALA A 34 -10.55 27.35 -26.00
C ALA A 34 -9.09 26.95 -25.74
N GLU A 35 -8.15 27.89 -25.75
CA GLU A 35 -6.75 27.67 -25.35
C GLU A 35 -6.61 27.37 -23.86
N VAL A 36 -7.29 28.16 -23.02
CA VAL A 36 -7.30 27.95 -21.57
C VAL A 36 -7.95 26.60 -21.22
N GLU A 37 -9.07 26.26 -21.86
CA GLU A 37 -9.75 24.97 -21.66
C GLU A 37 -8.88 23.78 -22.07
N ARG A 38 -8.15 23.88 -23.19
CA ARG A 38 -7.17 22.86 -23.59
C ARG A 38 -6.06 22.70 -22.54
N SER A 39 -5.54 23.80 -22.02
CA SER A 39 -4.50 23.78 -20.98
C SER A 39 -5.02 23.14 -19.68
N ILE A 40 -6.26 23.45 -19.28
CA ILE A 40 -6.92 22.82 -18.13
C ILE A 40 -7.10 21.32 -18.34
N ALA A 41 -7.54 20.89 -19.53
CA ALA A 41 -7.72 19.49 -19.85
C ALA A 41 -6.41 18.70 -19.76
N GLU A 42 -5.31 19.28 -20.26
CA GLU A 42 -3.99 18.68 -20.16
C GLU A 42 -3.54 18.52 -18.70
N LEU A 43 -3.69 19.57 -17.89
CA LEU A 43 -3.33 19.51 -16.47
C LEU A 43 -4.18 18.48 -15.71
N LYS A 44 -5.48 18.38 -16.00
CA LYS A 44 -6.35 17.36 -15.42
C LYS A 44 -5.95 15.94 -15.81
N ALA A 45 -5.50 15.73 -17.05
CA ALA A 45 -5.00 14.43 -17.48
C ALA A 45 -3.74 14.02 -16.71
N ARG A 46 -2.82 14.97 -16.48
CA ARG A 46 -1.62 14.74 -15.66
C ARG A 46 -1.98 14.45 -14.19
N ASP A 47 -2.94 15.18 -13.63
CA ASP A 47 -3.41 14.96 -12.26
C ASP A 47 -4.05 13.57 -12.07
N ALA A 48 -4.83 13.11 -13.06
CA ALA A 48 -5.39 11.76 -13.04
C ALA A 48 -4.30 10.67 -13.02
N ALA A 49 -3.18 10.89 -13.73
CA ALA A 49 -2.03 9.97 -13.69
C ALA A 49 -1.36 9.97 -12.31
N ILE A 50 -1.14 11.14 -11.72
CA ILE A 50 -0.57 11.27 -10.36
C ILE A 50 -1.47 10.58 -9.33
N ALA A 51 -2.80 10.73 -9.45
CA ALA A 51 -3.74 10.07 -8.56
C ALA A 51 -3.63 8.53 -8.63
N ALA A 52 -3.35 7.96 -9.81
CA ALA A 52 -3.10 6.53 -9.94
C ALA A 52 -1.80 6.10 -9.23
N GLU A 53 -0.73 6.88 -9.36
CA GLU A 53 0.53 6.64 -8.65
C GLU A 53 0.36 6.74 -7.13
N GLN A 54 -0.38 7.74 -6.65
CA GLN A 54 -0.68 7.88 -5.22
C GLN A 54 -1.41 6.66 -4.64
N ARG A 55 -2.35 6.07 -5.39
CA ARG A 55 -3.01 4.82 -4.96
C ARG A 55 -2.02 3.66 -4.85
N GLN A 56 -1.09 3.54 -5.79
CA GLN A 56 -0.05 2.50 -5.74
C GLN A 56 0.89 2.71 -4.55
N ILE A 57 1.31 3.95 -4.29
CA ILE A 57 2.14 4.30 -3.14
C ILE A 57 1.40 4.00 -1.84
N ALA A 58 0.13 4.39 -1.73
CA ALA A 58 -0.69 4.10 -0.55
C ALA A 58 -0.82 2.60 -0.30
N ALA A 59 -1.05 1.79 -1.34
CA ALA A 59 -1.10 0.33 -1.22
C ALA A 59 0.23 -0.26 -0.72
N LYS A 60 1.37 0.20 -1.27
CA LYS A 60 2.71 -0.20 -0.82
C LYS A 60 2.97 0.20 0.64
N MET A 61 2.52 1.38 1.03
CA MET A 61 2.64 1.88 2.41
C MET A 61 1.86 0.99 3.38
N GLN A 62 0.62 0.61 3.05
CA GLN A 62 -0.17 -0.30 3.88
C GLN A 62 0.48 -1.68 3.99
N ALA A 63 1.02 -2.22 2.89
CA ALA A 63 1.76 -3.49 2.92
C ALA A 63 3.00 -3.43 3.82
N ALA A 64 3.76 -2.33 3.77
CA ALA A 64 4.93 -2.13 4.62
C ALA A 64 4.56 -2.00 6.10
N LEU A 65 3.48 -1.28 6.42
CA LEU A 65 2.96 -1.19 7.79
C LEU A 65 2.53 -2.56 8.31
N PHE A 66 1.83 -3.34 7.49
CA PHE A 66 1.44 -4.71 7.85
C PHE A 66 2.66 -5.61 8.13
N GLN A 67 3.69 -5.54 7.28
CA GLN A 67 4.94 -6.28 7.52
C GLN A 67 5.62 -5.86 8.82
N ARG A 68 5.68 -4.55 9.10
CA ARG A 68 6.22 -4.02 10.36
C ARG A 68 5.47 -4.60 11.55
N ASP A 69 4.14 -4.61 11.50
CA ASP A 69 3.32 -5.07 12.60
C ASP A 69 3.49 -6.58 12.83
N ILE A 70 3.60 -7.40 11.78
CA ILE A 70 3.95 -8.83 11.91
C ILE A 70 5.27 -9.01 12.65
N LEU A 71 6.32 -8.29 12.25
CA LEU A 71 7.65 -8.41 12.85
C LEU A 71 7.64 -7.94 14.31
N ALA A 72 6.93 -6.86 14.62
CA ALA A 72 6.75 -6.38 15.98
C ALA A 72 6.07 -7.43 16.86
N HIS A 73 4.95 -8.01 16.40
CA HIS A 73 4.22 -9.04 17.13
C HIS A 73 5.04 -10.32 17.31
N ALA A 74 5.81 -10.74 16.30
CA ALA A 74 6.72 -11.89 16.41
C ALA A 74 7.82 -11.66 17.45
N GLY A 75 8.35 -10.43 17.55
CA GLY A 75 9.30 -10.03 18.58
C GLY A 75 8.67 -10.06 19.98
N GLU A 76 7.48 -9.49 20.13
CA GLU A 76 6.74 -9.49 21.40
C GLU A 76 6.41 -10.91 21.88
N GLU A 77 5.93 -11.79 21.01
CA GLU A 77 5.62 -13.18 21.38
C GLU A 77 6.87 -13.97 21.75
N ARG A 78 8.01 -13.75 21.07
CA ARG A 78 9.29 -14.36 21.48
C ARG A 78 9.74 -13.88 22.85
N ILE A 79 9.61 -12.58 23.15
CA ILE A 79 9.96 -12.04 24.47
C ILE A 79 9.05 -12.63 25.55
N LYS A 80 7.73 -12.67 25.31
CA LYS A 80 6.76 -13.27 26.23
C LYS A 80 7.04 -14.76 26.46
N GLN A 81 7.35 -15.52 25.41
CA GLN A 81 7.71 -16.95 25.52
C GLN A 81 9.03 -17.16 26.28
N ALA A 82 10.05 -16.33 26.03
CA ALA A 82 11.33 -16.41 26.73
C ALA A 82 11.20 -16.06 28.22
N ALA A 83 10.33 -15.10 28.57
CA ALA A 83 10.05 -14.73 29.95
C ALA A 83 9.09 -15.71 30.66
N ARG A 84 8.40 -16.60 29.91
CA ARG A 84 7.42 -17.53 30.48
C ARG A 84 8.16 -18.68 31.17
N PRO A 85 7.96 -18.91 32.48
CA PRO A 85 8.59 -20.03 33.17
C PRO A 85 8.12 -21.34 32.53
N ARG A 86 9.07 -22.18 32.09
CA ARG A 86 8.80 -23.51 31.52
C ARG A 86 8.04 -24.35 32.53
N ARG A 87 6.72 -24.41 32.41
CA ARG A 87 5.90 -25.36 33.15
C ARG A 87 6.16 -26.74 32.58
N VAL A 88 7.01 -27.51 33.26
CA VAL A 88 7.13 -28.94 33.02
C VAL A 88 5.73 -29.53 33.18
N LEU A 89 5.21 -30.19 32.15
CA LEU A 89 3.94 -30.88 32.22
C LEU A 89 4.13 -32.01 33.25
N ARG A 90 3.88 -31.73 34.52
CA ARG A 90 3.97 -32.72 35.59
C ARG A 90 2.85 -33.71 35.31
N ARG A 91 3.20 -34.86 34.72
CA ARG A 91 2.26 -35.99 34.58
C ARG A 91 1.71 -36.24 35.97
N LYS A 92 0.42 -35.97 36.16
CA LYS A 92 -0.27 -36.23 37.42
C LYS A 92 -0.15 -37.74 37.67
N PRO A 93 0.54 -38.20 38.73
CA PRO A 93 0.61 -39.63 38.99
C PRO A 93 -0.82 -40.10 39.23
N GLY A 94 -1.32 -40.99 38.36
CA GLY A 94 -2.65 -41.60 38.51
C GLY A 94 -3.69 -41.31 37.42
N ARG A 95 -3.43 -40.52 36.37
CA ARG A 95 -4.35 -40.46 35.20
C ARG A 95 -3.75 -41.17 33.99
N ARG A 96 -4.11 -42.45 33.87
CA ARG A 96 -3.95 -43.25 32.65
C ARG A 96 -4.94 -42.70 31.60
N PRO A 97 -4.53 -42.41 30.36
CA PRO A 97 -5.48 -42.07 29.30
C PRO A 97 -6.42 -43.27 29.06
N PRO A 98 -7.70 -43.04 28.72
CA PRO A 98 -8.74 -44.08 28.68
C PRO A 98 -8.56 -45.16 27.60
N THR A 99 -7.45 -45.16 26.86
CA THR A 99 -7.12 -46.13 25.80
C THR A 99 -5.92 -47.03 26.12
N ALA A 100 -5.41 -47.02 27.36
CA ALA A 100 -4.30 -47.90 27.71
C ALA A 100 -4.78 -49.35 27.89
N ALA A 101 -4.71 -50.16 26.82
CA ALA A 101 -4.81 -51.60 26.91
C ALA A 101 -3.76 -52.15 27.90
N THR A 102 -4.15 -53.14 28.70
CA THR A 102 -3.25 -53.87 29.58
C THR A 102 -2.46 -54.86 28.71
N GLY A 103 -1.25 -54.51 28.32
CA GLY A 103 -0.42 -55.42 27.53
C GLY A 103 0.83 -54.74 27.01
N ALA A 104 1.99 -55.22 27.50
CA ALA A 104 3.37 -55.05 27.05
C ALA A 104 3.86 -53.65 26.57
N PRO A 105 5.03 -53.16 27.04
CA PRO A 105 5.62 -51.95 26.49
C PRO A 105 5.90 -52.12 24.98
N PRO A 106 5.69 -51.08 24.15
CA PRO A 106 6.01 -51.16 22.73
C PRO A 106 7.52 -51.39 22.58
N ARG A 107 7.91 -52.48 21.91
CA ARG A 107 9.28 -52.67 21.45
C ARG A 107 9.58 -51.63 20.39
N VAL A 108 10.24 -50.55 20.79
CA VAL A 108 10.97 -49.68 19.86
C VAL A 108 12.08 -50.50 19.21
N PRO A 109 12.19 -50.55 17.87
CA PRO A 109 13.35 -51.13 17.21
C PRO A 109 14.61 -50.38 17.66
N ARG A 110 15.63 -51.13 18.08
CA ARG A 110 16.96 -50.58 18.36
C ARG A 110 17.50 -50.01 17.05
N GLN A 111 17.66 -48.69 16.98
CA GLN A 111 18.39 -48.08 15.87
C GLN A 111 19.81 -48.66 15.89
N GLY A 112 20.17 -49.36 14.81
CA GLY A 112 21.53 -49.84 14.59
C GLY A 112 22.52 -48.66 14.49
N PRO A 113 23.84 -48.92 14.58
CA PRO A 113 24.84 -47.87 14.48
C PRO A 113 24.70 -47.11 13.15
N ALA A 114 24.85 -45.79 13.24
CA ALA A 114 24.77 -44.86 12.12
C ALA A 114 25.67 -45.28 10.96
N ALA A 115 25.12 -45.20 9.74
CA ALA A 115 25.90 -45.32 8.52
C ALA A 115 26.97 -44.20 8.47
N PRO A 116 28.19 -44.48 7.99
CA PRO A 116 29.21 -43.46 7.78
C PRO A 116 28.71 -42.47 6.72
N GLY A 117 28.85 -41.17 7.02
CA GLY A 117 28.51 -40.09 6.09
C GLY A 117 29.33 -40.12 4.81
N PRO A 118 28.87 -39.46 3.73
CA PRO A 118 29.57 -39.44 2.45
C PRO A 118 30.91 -38.71 2.61
N ALA A 119 31.98 -39.38 2.21
CA ALA A 119 33.28 -38.78 2.03
C ALA A 119 33.27 -37.84 0.82
N ASP A 120 33.84 -36.65 1.03
CA ASP A 120 34.22 -35.68 0.00
C ASP A 120 34.90 -36.35 -1.21
N ALA A 121 34.50 -35.91 -2.41
CA ALA A 121 35.25 -36.01 -3.65
C ALA A 121 35.01 -34.75 -4.49
#